data_AF-A0A514WH45-F1
#
_entry.id   AF-A0A514WH45-F1
#
_cell.length_a   1.000
_cell.length_b   1.000
_cell.length_c   1.000
_cell.angle_alpha   90.00
_cell.angle_beta   90.00
_cell.angle_gamma   90.00
#
_symmetry.space_group_name_H-M   'P 1'
#
loop_
_entity.id
_entity.type
_entity.pdbx_description
1 polymer ?
#
loop_
_entity_poly.entity_id
_entity_poly.type
_entity_poly.pdbx_seq_one_letter_code
_entity_poly.pdbx_strand_id
1 'polypeptide(L)'
;MDRLPSPASICQLPVMTSTDAESIGFAIFNHVPTLPIDIPDGGFTVSAKTSEGLRVTFYFGPSRTGGPPCFIDIQYHDSGMTVPDGGGSPAPVFEMFTIAEKGCHTYDSRESDVSEKPSIAVLLLGKPRATDP
;
A
#
# COMPACT_ATOMS: atom_id res chain seq x y z
N MET A 1 0.03 -30.52 -9.64
CA MET A 1 1.15 -29.71 -9.12
C MET A 1 1.22 -28.49 -10.01
N ASP A 2 0.51 -27.44 -9.64
CA ASP A 2 0.49 -26.21 -10.41
C ASP A 2 1.85 -25.53 -10.27
N ARG A 3 2.47 -25.30 -11.42
CA ARG A 3 3.76 -24.65 -11.54
C ARG A 3 3.55 -23.22 -11.05
N LEU A 4 4.16 -22.85 -9.91
CA LEU A 4 4.27 -21.44 -9.51
C LEU A 4 4.78 -20.66 -10.73
N PRO A 5 4.10 -19.57 -11.15
CA PRO A 5 4.57 -18.78 -12.27
C PRO A 5 6.03 -18.39 -12.00
N SER A 6 6.90 -18.50 -13.01
CA SER A 6 8.28 -18.03 -12.90
C SER A 6 8.26 -16.59 -12.40
N PRO A 7 9.23 -16.16 -11.56
CA PRO A 7 9.29 -14.76 -11.15
C PRO A 7 9.18 -13.91 -12.42
N ALA A 8 8.13 -13.09 -12.50
CA ALA A 8 8.01 -12.13 -13.58
C ALA A 8 9.35 -11.39 -13.65
N SER A 9 9.91 -11.19 -14.84
CA SER A 9 11.13 -10.41 -14.99
C SER A 9 10.82 -8.99 -14.54
N ILE A 10 11.13 -8.67 -13.28
CA ILE A 10 10.84 -7.36 -12.69
C ILE A 10 11.75 -6.35 -13.37
N CYS A 11 11.18 -5.40 -14.10
CA CYS A 11 11.87 -4.20 -14.54
C CYS A 11 11.91 -3.21 -13.36
N GLN A 12 12.85 -3.42 -12.43
CA GLN A 12 13.11 -2.43 -11.39
C GLN A 12 14.04 -1.36 -11.96
N LEU A 13 13.58 -0.12 -11.94
CA LEU A 13 14.39 1.03 -12.33
C LEU A 13 15.23 1.50 -11.13
N PRO A 14 16.37 2.20 -11.36
CA PRO A 14 17.12 2.81 -10.27
C PRO A 14 16.27 3.84 -9.53
N VAL A 15 16.61 4.10 -8.26
CA VAL A 15 16.06 5.26 -7.53
C VAL A 15 16.43 6.53 -8.31
N MET A 16 15.45 7.41 -8.52
CA MET A 16 15.62 8.63 -9.30
C MET A 16 14.84 9.79 -8.69
N THR A 17 15.00 11.01 -9.26
CA THR A 17 14.19 12.16 -8.83
C THR A 17 12.74 11.97 -9.28
N SER A 18 11.80 12.64 -8.61
CA SER A 18 10.39 12.62 -9.05
C SER A 18 10.19 13.16 -10.46
N THR A 19 10.96 14.17 -10.88
CA THR A 19 10.94 14.71 -12.25
C THR A 19 11.45 13.69 -13.27
N ASP A 20 12.53 12.97 -12.96
CA ASP A 20 13.03 11.92 -13.87
C ASP A 20 12.00 10.80 -14.03
N ALA A 21 11.36 10.38 -12.94
CA ALA A 21 10.30 9.37 -12.99
C ALA A 21 9.08 9.85 -13.79
N GLU A 22 8.70 11.12 -13.67
CA GLU A 22 7.65 11.74 -14.49
C GLU A 22 7.99 11.73 -15.97
N SER A 23 9.25 12.03 -16.31
CA SER A 23 9.70 12.05 -17.71
C SER A 23 9.56 10.70 -18.43
N ILE A 24 9.49 9.60 -17.67
CA ILE A 24 9.30 8.23 -18.17
C ILE A 24 7.90 7.66 -17.87
N GLY A 25 6.96 8.48 -17.40
CA GLY A 25 5.54 8.13 -17.31
C GLY A 25 4.99 7.79 -15.93
N PHE A 26 5.76 7.95 -14.85
CA PHE A 26 5.25 7.79 -13.47
C PHE A 26 4.64 9.09 -12.92
N ALA A 27 3.74 8.99 -11.96
CA ALA A 27 3.18 10.17 -11.29
C ALA A 27 4.14 10.74 -10.22
N ILE A 28 4.10 12.06 -10.02
CA ILE A 28 4.82 12.74 -8.94
C ILE A 28 3.96 12.82 -7.67
N PHE A 29 4.58 12.55 -6.53
CA PHE A 29 3.99 12.83 -5.21
C PHE A 29 5.07 13.36 -4.24
N ASN A 30 4.77 14.46 -3.53
CA ASN A 30 5.64 15.12 -2.54
C ASN A 30 7.04 15.58 -3.00
N HIS A 31 7.36 15.53 -4.30
CA HIS A 31 8.66 15.95 -4.87
C HIS A 31 9.90 15.33 -4.17
N VAL A 32 9.82 14.06 -3.78
CA VAL A 32 10.91 13.31 -3.14
C VAL A 32 11.54 12.28 -4.11
N PRO A 33 12.71 11.69 -3.80
CA PRO A 33 13.24 10.55 -4.57
C PRO A 33 12.24 9.40 -4.61
N THR A 34 12.16 8.71 -5.75
CA THR A 34 11.23 7.60 -5.96
C THR A 34 11.95 6.37 -6.49
N LEU A 35 11.47 5.20 -6.07
CA LEU A 35 11.83 3.92 -6.68
C LEU A 35 10.69 3.54 -7.63
N PRO A 36 10.84 3.70 -8.95
CA PRO A 36 9.81 3.33 -9.90
C PRO A 36 9.85 1.82 -10.16
N ILE A 37 8.68 1.19 -10.13
CA ILE A 37 8.51 -0.26 -10.34
C ILE A 37 7.30 -0.47 -11.23
N ASP A 38 7.49 -1.17 -12.34
CA ASP A 38 6.40 -1.73 -13.12
C ASP A 38 5.84 -2.97 -12.40
N ILE A 39 4.55 -2.95 -12.08
CA ILE A 39 3.88 -4.07 -11.41
C ILE A 39 3.42 -5.06 -12.49
N PRO A 40 3.83 -6.34 -12.41
CA PRO A 40 3.42 -7.34 -13.40
C PRO A 40 1.94 -7.74 -13.22
N ASP A 41 1.38 -8.34 -14.27
CA ASP A 41 0.09 -9.03 -14.19
C ASP A 41 0.15 -10.19 -13.17
N GLY A 42 -0.97 -10.44 -12.50
CA GLY A 42 -1.05 -11.36 -11.36
C GLY A 42 -0.94 -10.65 -10.00
N GLY A 43 -0.90 -11.44 -8.94
CA GLY A 43 -0.69 -10.92 -7.59
C GLY A 43 0.78 -10.58 -7.37
N PHE A 44 1.07 -9.37 -6.87
CA PHE A 44 2.44 -8.92 -6.62
C PHE A 44 2.54 -8.08 -5.35
N THR A 45 3.63 -8.23 -4.59
CA THR A 45 3.83 -7.46 -3.35
C THR A 45 5.06 -6.56 -3.43
N VAL A 46 4.93 -5.33 -2.95
CA VAL A 46 6.07 -4.44 -2.63
C VAL A 46 6.11 -4.27 -1.12
N SER A 47 7.29 -4.42 -0.51
CA SER A 47 7.47 -4.22 0.93
C SER A 47 8.53 -3.17 1.21
N ALA A 48 8.29 -2.34 2.21
CA ALA A 48 9.22 -1.33 2.69
C ALA A 48 9.49 -1.53 4.18
N LYS A 49 10.70 -1.17 4.61
CA LYS A 49 11.11 -1.15 6.02
C LYS A 49 11.83 0.15 6.31
N THR A 50 11.40 0.86 7.35
CA THR A 50 12.06 2.11 7.79
C THR A 50 13.36 1.81 8.52
N SER A 51 14.18 2.83 8.76
CA SER A 51 15.36 2.74 9.62
C SER A 51 15.02 2.33 11.07
N GLU A 52 13.79 2.61 11.51
CA GLU A 52 13.27 2.18 12.81
C GLU A 52 12.73 0.73 12.81
N GLY A 53 12.82 0.03 11.69
CA GLY A 53 12.35 -1.35 11.57
C GLY A 53 10.85 -1.50 11.36
N LEU A 54 10.11 -0.41 11.14
CA LEU A 54 8.68 -0.43 10.85
C LEU A 54 8.45 -0.90 9.42
N ARG A 55 7.56 -1.89 9.24
CA ARG A 55 7.36 -2.62 7.98
C ARG A 55 5.93 -2.42 7.48
N VAL A 56 5.84 -2.19 6.17
CA VAL A 56 4.58 -2.14 5.43
C VAL A 56 4.70 -2.98 4.16
N THR A 57 3.62 -3.68 3.80
CA THR A 57 3.48 -4.42 2.56
C THR A 57 2.28 -3.90 1.79
N PHE A 58 2.47 -3.68 0.48
CA PHE A 58 1.46 -3.35 -0.50
C PHE A 58 1.27 -4.55 -1.40
N TYR A 59 0.07 -5.14 -1.42
CA TYR A 59 -0.29 -6.21 -2.34
C TYR A 59 -1.13 -5.65 -3.47
N PHE A 60 -0.61 -5.74 -4.69
CA PHE A 60 -1.29 -5.40 -5.93
C PHE A 60 -2.05 -6.64 -6.41
N GLY A 61 -3.37 -6.61 -6.25
CA GLY A 61 -4.23 -7.76 -6.49
C GLY A 61 -5.09 -7.62 -7.75
N PRO A 62 -5.19 -8.66 -8.60
CA PRO A 62 -6.11 -8.68 -9.71
C PRO A 62 -7.47 -9.29 -9.31
N SER A 63 -8.56 -8.84 -9.95
CA SER A 63 -9.90 -9.44 -9.76
C SER A 63 -10.06 -10.81 -10.42
N ARG A 64 -9.16 -11.16 -11.34
CA ARG A 64 -9.09 -12.45 -12.01
C ARG A 64 -7.65 -12.96 -12.04
N THR A 65 -7.46 -14.27 -11.92
CA THR A 65 -6.13 -14.89 -11.95
C THR A 65 -5.35 -14.48 -13.20
N GLY A 66 -4.14 -13.97 -13.02
CA GLY A 66 -3.25 -13.54 -14.10
C GLY A 66 -3.67 -12.26 -14.84
N GLY A 67 -4.70 -11.54 -14.37
CA GLY A 67 -5.05 -10.23 -14.90
C GLY A 67 -4.19 -9.09 -14.33
N PRO A 68 -4.36 -7.86 -14.85
CA PRO A 68 -3.71 -6.69 -14.27
C PRO A 68 -4.26 -6.42 -12.86
N PRO A 69 -3.43 -5.89 -11.94
CA PRO A 69 -3.90 -5.45 -10.63
C PRO A 69 -4.98 -4.38 -10.74
N CYS A 70 -6.01 -4.48 -9.89
CA CYS A 70 -7.11 -3.50 -9.83
C CYS A 70 -7.48 -3.05 -8.41
N PHE A 71 -6.78 -3.55 -7.39
CA PHE A 71 -6.87 -3.08 -6.02
C PHE A 71 -5.51 -3.21 -5.32
N ILE A 72 -5.35 -2.50 -4.20
CA ILE A 72 -4.17 -2.58 -3.35
C ILE A 72 -4.62 -2.88 -1.93
N ASP A 73 -4.17 -4.01 -1.39
CA ASP A 73 -4.24 -4.26 0.05
C ASP A 73 -2.98 -3.72 0.72
N ILE A 74 -3.15 -3.03 1.85
CA ILE A 74 -2.04 -2.46 2.62
C ILE A 74 -2.04 -3.12 3.99
N GLN A 75 -0.89 -3.67 4.39
CA GLN A 75 -0.69 -4.23 5.71
C GLN A 75 0.51 -3.60 6.40
N TYR A 76 0.27 -3.03 7.58
CA TYR A 76 1.31 -2.63 8.53
C TYR A 76 1.55 -3.77 9.52
N HIS A 77 2.81 -4.08 9.81
CA HIS A 77 3.15 -5.29 10.58
C HIS A 77 3.48 -5.03 12.05
N ASP A 78 3.75 -3.77 12.43
CA ASP A 78 4.47 -3.46 13.67
C ASP A 78 3.65 -2.62 14.68
N SER A 79 2.32 -2.66 14.59
CA SER A 79 1.43 -2.00 15.56
C SER A 79 1.41 -2.69 16.93
N GLY A 80 1.89 -3.93 17.02
CA GLY A 80 1.83 -4.76 18.24
C GLY A 80 0.43 -5.19 18.64
N MET A 81 -0.60 -4.89 17.83
CA MET A 81 -1.99 -5.23 18.09
C MET A 81 -2.54 -6.06 16.92
N THR A 82 -3.43 -6.99 17.22
CA THR A 82 -4.06 -7.87 16.22
C THR A 82 -5.54 -8.04 16.46
N VAL A 83 -6.31 -8.26 15.38
CA VAL A 83 -7.69 -8.75 15.40
C VAL A 83 -7.77 -10.09 14.66
N PRO A 84 -8.74 -10.97 14.95
CA PRO A 84 -8.96 -12.17 14.14
C PRO A 84 -9.36 -11.80 12.72
N ASP A 85 -8.74 -12.42 11.71
CA ASP A 85 -9.17 -12.34 10.32
C ASP A 85 -10.41 -13.21 10.03
N GLY A 86 -10.85 -13.26 8.78
CA GLY A 86 -12.00 -14.07 8.37
C GLY A 86 -11.82 -15.59 8.59
N GLY A 87 -10.59 -16.07 8.78
CA GLY A 87 -10.24 -17.44 9.15
C GLY A 87 -9.92 -17.62 10.64
N GLY A 88 -10.03 -16.57 11.44
CA GLY A 88 -9.71 -16.56 12.87
C GLY A 88 -8.23 -16.41 13.21
N SER A 89 -7.34 -16.25 12.22
CA SER A 89 -5.91 -16.01 12.47
C SER A 89 -5.66 -14.57 12.89
N PRO A 90 -4.69 -14.29 13.78
CA PRO A 90 -4.36 -12.92 14.14
C PRO A 90 -3.85 -12.12 12.92
N ALA A 91 -4.52 -11.03 12.59
CA ALA A 91 -4.12 -10.05 11.59
C ALA A 91 -3.75 -8.73 12.28
N PRO A 92 -2.64 -8.09 11.89
CA PRO A 92 -2.22 -6.82 12.49
C PRO A 92 -3.23 -5.72 12.18
N VAL A 93 -3.47 -4.86 13.16
CA VAL A 93 -4.25 -3.63 12.96
C VAL A 93 -3.34 -2.44 12.67
N PHE A 94 -3.89 -1.37 12.12
CA PHE A 94 -3.18 -0.12 11.93
C PHE A 94 -4.12 1.06 12.02
N GLU A 95 -3.56 2.22 12.35
CA GLU A 95 -4.28 3.48 12.31
C GLU A 95 -4.16 4.08 10.92
N MET A 96 -5.28 4.53 10.38
CA MET A 96 -5.38 5.15 9.07
C MET A 96 -6.37 6.30 9.11
N PHE A 97 -6.09 7.36 8.37
CA PHE A 97 -7.07 8.36 8.00
C PHE A 97 -6.98 8.66 6.50
N THR A 98 -8.03 9.24 5.94
CA THR A 98 -8.04 9.68 4.55
C THR A 98 -8.02 11.20 4.46
N ILE A 99 -7.59 11.78 3.35
CA ILE A 99 -7.73 13.22 3.10
C ILE A 99 -8.74 13.39 1.98
N ALA A 100 -9.78 14.19 2.19
CA ALA A 100 -10.81 14.50 1.19
C ALA A 100 -11.15 16.00 1.23
N GLU A 101 -11.96 16.47 0.29
CA GLU A 101 -12.47 17.84 0.32
C GLU A 101 -13.19 18.10 1.66
N LYS A 102 -12.92 19.24 2.30
CA LYS A 102 -13.55 19.68 3.56
C LYS A 102 -13.27 18.80 4.80
N GLY A 103 -12.35 17.84 4.72
CA GLY A 103 -11.98 17.00 5.86
C GLY A 103 -13.05 15.98 6.28
N CYS A 104 -13.94 15.59 5.35
CA CYS A 104 -14.82 14.44 5.58
C CYS A 104 -14.03 13.13 5.41
N HIS A 105 -14.23 12.17 6.32
CA HIS A 105 -13.46 10.93 6.36
C HIS A 105 -14.38 9.70 6.27
N THR A 106 -14.90 9.42 5.08
CA THR A 106 -15.70 8.20 4.86
C THR A 106 -14.77 7.00 4.75
N TYR A 107 -15.02 5.95 5.55
CA TYR A 107 -14.21 4.73 5.52
C TYR A 107 -14.44 3.89 4.26
N ASP A 108 -15.68 3.81 3.78
CA ASP A 108 -16.05 3.18 2.52
C ASP A 108 -16.68 4.22 1.59
N SER A 109 -15.89 4.69 0.62
CA SER A 109 -16.29 5.77 -0.31
C SER A 109 -16.74 5.27 -1.68
N ARG A 110 -17.04 3.97 -1.84
CA ARG A 110 -17.43 3.39 -3.15
C ARG A 110 -18.68 4.06 -3.70
N GLU A 111 -19.69 4.20 -2.86
CA GLU A 111 -20.99 4.80 -3.20
C GLU A 111 -21.07 6.31 -2.87
N SER A 112 -19.97 6.93 -2.38
CA SER A 112 -19.94 8.36 -2.07
C SER A 112 -19.85 9.24 -3.31
N ASP A 113 -20.38 10.46 -3.20
CA ASP A 113 -20.21 11.51 -4.20
C ASP A 113 -18.73 11.85 -4.43
N VAL A 114 -18.37 12.29 -5.63
CA VAL A 114 -16.97 12.57 -6.01
C VAL A 114 -16.30 13.58 -5.07
N SER A 115 -17.03 14.61 -4.61
CA SER A 115 -16.52 15.61 -3.66
C SER A 115 -16.23 15.05 -2.26
N GLU A 116 -16.76 13.87 -1.94
CA GLU A 116 -16.54 13.18 -0.67
C GLU A 116 -15.50 12.07 -0.78
N LYS A 117 -15.04 11.75 -2.00
CA LYS A 117 -14.03 10.70 -2.20
C LYS A 117 -12.67 11.18 -1.71
N PRO A 118 -11.90 10.31 -1.04
CA PRO A 118 -10.58 10.66 -0.56
C PRO A 118 -9.58 10.78 -1.71
N SER A 119 -8.66 11.75 -1.59
CA SER A 119 -7.52 11.92 -2.48
C SER A 119 -6.25 11.25 -1.95
N ILE A 120 -6.16 10.98 -0.65
CA ILE A 120 -4.99 10.35 0.00
C ILE A 120 -5.48 9.39 1.08
N ALA A 121 -4.85 8.22 1.20
CA ALA A 121 -4.92 7.36 2.38
C ALA A 121 -3.60 7.45 3.16
N VAL A 122 -3.67 7.78 4.44
CA VAL A 122 -2.51 7.97 5.31
C VAL A 122 -2.48 6.86 6.34
N LEU A 123 -1.45 6.02 6.26
CA LEU A 123 -1.13 4.98 7.23
C LEU A 123 -0.20 5.56 8.30
N LEU A 124 -0.60 5.49 9.57
CA LEU A 124 0.25 5.96 10.68
C LEU A 124 1.21 4.84 11.11
N LEU A 125 2.50 5.06 10.89
CA LEU A 125 3.58 4.18 11.31
C LEU A 125 3.93 4.45 12.78
N GLY A 126 2.97 4.23 13.67
CA GLY A 126 3.17 4.34 15.11
C GLY A 126 3.71 3.04 15.71
N LYS A 127 4.58 3.15 16.70
CA LYS A 127 4.79 2.06 17.67
C LYS A 127 3.60 2.06 18.64
N PRO A 128 3.17 0.90 19.16
CA PRO A 128 2.26 0.90 20.30
C PRO A 128 2.88 1.80 21.38
N ARG A 129 2.13 2.80 21.85
CA ARG A 129 2.55 3.57 23.02
C ARG A 129 2.84 2.55 24.11
N ALA A 130 4.08 2.51 24.58
CA ALA A 130 4.32 1.89 25.87
C ALA A 130 3.39 2.62 26.84
N THR A 131 2.45 1.90 27.43
CA THR A 131 1.85 2.35 28.67
C THR A 131 3.02 2.46 29.63
N ASP A 132 3.45 3.70 29.92
CA ASP A 132 4.34 3.93 31.05
C ASP A 132 3.67 3.30 32.29
N PRO A 133 4.42 2.56 33.12
CA PRO A 133 3.90 1.92 34.33
C PRO A 133 3.37 2.93 35.35
#